data_AF-A0A2K1IBQ4-F1
#
_entry.id   AF-A0A2K1IBQ4-F1
#
_cell.length_a   1.000
_cell.length_b   1.000
_cell.length_c   1.000
_cell.angle_alpha   90.00
_cell.angle_beta   90.00
_cell.angle_gamma   90.00
#
_symmetry.space_group_name_H-M   'P 1'
#
loop_
_entity.id
_entity.type
_entity.pdbx_description
1 polymer ?
#
loop_
_entity_poly.entity_id
_entity_poly.type
_entity_poly.pdbx_seq_one_letter_code
_entity_poly.pdbx_strand_id
1 'polypeptide(L)'
;MEALERLEVVHVHLQLLHTHGIATSHDPSNRFLADFLLLLGESGKSYVEMQRLCEVLLDAVPKMKGSSLFDEMARATSSEDKLTMENFTLHKGLNHRGGHVRADSVTLQMSEVVGEEVLTTQQRRSAPCERSVLSCMISFNSMERARSTLEDFCRSYFMFHGMDAQNPTHIFRYLPLLVFVESFIYQLDEENEDQLCLSEGTGGSNRSHDVSSEFAYGLGKDPFTGMRSILQQQDLLTERIDNELKDGLKYWCLEQSLCTALSTGKEVKPEDVLRALRLKSFDYRILNLLLYGLLHEPVNEAHFEFLSVSELLVEISDDLFDYEEDVVKNTFNVLRMFVHTYGSNDAPIKLAQFISKIEDEYQALLVALEPDIRDKYTQRCEEAVKEGGSKSVHVLGDWTIPPLITDENAFRIRVNEDA
;
A
#
# COMPACT_ATOMS: atom_id res chain seq x y z
N MET A 1 33.93 -32.17 6.43
CA MET A 1 34.25 -31.59 7.75
C MET A 1 33.45 -30.34 7.93
N GLU A 2 33.60 -29.32 7.07
CA GLU A 2 32.83 -28.07 7.08
C GLU A 2 31.32 -28.17 7.40
N ALA A 3 30.57 -29.07 6.73
CA ALA A 3 29.14 -29.25 7.03
C ALA A 3 28.85 -29.83 8.44
N LEU A 4 29.80 -30.56 9.03
CA LEU A 4 29.74 -31.05 10.41
C LEU A 4 30.05 -29.90 11.39
N GLU A 5 31.08 -29.11 11.10
CA GLU A 5 31.50 -27.95 11.91
C GLU A 5 30.37 -26.90 11.96
N ARG A 6 29.69 -26.65 10.83
CA ARG A 6 28.47 -25.81 10.79
C ARG A 6 27.33 -26.38 11.66
N LEU A 7 27.13 -27.70 11.66
CA LEU A 7 26.13 -28.37 12.51
C LEU A 7 26.45 -28.30 14.00
N GLU A 8 27.72 -28.42 14.38
CA GLU A 8 28.18 -28.24 15.77
C GLU A 8 27.99 -26.79 16.23
N VAL A 9 28.29 -25.80 15.38
CA VAL A 9 28.04 -24.38 15.66
C VAL A 9 26.54 -24.12 15.87
N VAL A 10 25.65 -24.62 15.00
CA VAL A 10 24.19 -24.49 15.18
C VAL A 10 23.73 -25.17 16.47
N HIS A 11 24.26 -26.34 16.80
CA HIS A 11 23.90 -27.06 18.02
C HIS A 11 24.27 -26.29 19.31
N VAL A 12 25.46 -25.67 19.36
CA VAL A 12 25.90 -24.84 20.49
C VAL A 12 24.98 -23.62 20.67
N HIS A 13 24.57 -22.95 19.59
CA HIS A 13 23.69 -21.79 19.67
C HIS A 13 22.25 -22.16 20.08
N LEU A 14 21.73 -23.32 19.63
CA LEU A 14 20.44 -23.84 20.10
C LEU A 14 20.47 -24.21 21.59
N GLN A 15 21.56 -24.80 22.09
CA GLN A 15 21.74 -25.01 23.53
C GLN A 15 21.73 -23.68 24.30
N LEU A 16 22.45 -22.66 23.81
CA LEU A 16 22.51 -21.34 24.45
C LEU A 16 21.12 -20.70 24.58
N LEU A 17 20.29 -20.77 23.54
CA LEU A 17 18.93 -20.21 23.54
C LEU A 17 17.95 -21.00 24.42
N HIS A 18 18.13 -22.31 24.54
CA HIS A 18 17.37 -23.14 25.48
C HIS A 18 17.75 -22.82 26.94
N THR A 19 19.04 -22.63 27.25
CA THR A 19 19.50 -22.24 28.60
C THR A 19 18.93 -20.88 29.06
N HIS A 20 18.63 -19.98 28.13
CA HIS A 20 18.04 -18.66 28.44
C HIS A 20 16.50 -18.63 28.31
N GLY A 21 15.82 -19.77 28.13
CA GLY A 21 14.36 -19.83 28.05
C GLY A 21 13.76 -19.11 26.84
N ILE A 22 14.55 -18.94 25.76
CA ILE A 22 14.06 -18.40 24.49
C ILE A 22 13.41 -19.52 23.67
N ALA A 23 14.12 -20.64 23.52
CA ALA A 23 13.59 -21.87 22.93
C ALA A 23 12.90 -22.74 24.00
N THR A 24 11.72 -23.29 23.70
CA THR A 24 10.96 -24.20 24.59
C THR A 24 10.49 -25.43 23.82
N SER A 25 10.32 -26.60 24.44
CA SER A 25 10.26 -27.87 23.70
C SER A 25 9.07 -28.11 22.75
N HIS A 26 8.03 -27.24 22.73
CA HIS A 26 6.78 -27.48 21.97
C HIS A 26 6.15 -26.22 21.35
N ASP A 27 6.94 -25.31 20.77
CA ASP A 27 6.44 -24.07 20.15
C ASP A 27 6.88 -23.96 18.66
N PRO A 28 6.00 -23.65 17.69
CA PRO A 28 6.41 -23.31 16.32
C PRO A 28 7.40 -22.12 16.24
N SER A 29 7.46 -21.25 17.24
CA SER A 29 8.46 -20.16 17.30
C SER A 29 9.90 -20.66 17.24
N ASN A 30 10.19 -21.88 17.72
CA ASN A 30 11.52 -22.49 17.60
C ASN A 30 11.93 -22.73 16.14
N ARG A 31 10.97 -22.98 15.24
CA ARG A 31 11.26 -23.20 13.82
C ARG A 31 11.67 -21.88 13.18
N PHE A 32 10.91 -20.81 13.42
CA PHE A 32 11.32 -19.46 13.01
C PHE A 32 12.71 -19.10 13.56
N LEU A 33 12.98 -19.36 14.84
CA LEU A 33 14.29 -19.11 15.43
C LEU A 33 15.41 -19.95 14.77
N ALA A 34 15.16 -21.23 14.45
CA ALA A 34 16.14 -22.07 13.76
C ALA A 34 16.40 -21.60 12.33
N ASP A 35 15.34 -21.32 11.56
CA ASP A 35 15.41 -20.85 10.17
C ASP A 35 16.09 -19.45 10.11
N PHE A 36 15.83 -18.57 11.09
CA PHE A 36 16.48 -17.27 11.24
C PHE A 36 17.97 -17.38 11.64
N LEU A 37 18.34 -18.32 12.52
CA LEU A 37 19.74 -18.59 12.86
C LEU A 37 20.53 -19.20 11.69
N LEU A 38 19.88 -19.97 10.83
CA LEU A 38 20.46 -20.47 9.58
C LEU A 38 20.70 -19.31 8.61
N LEU A 39 19.73 -18.43 8.40
CA LEU A 39 19.87 -17.20 7.59
C LEU A 39 21.01 -16.30 8.10
N LEU A 40 21.13 -16.11 9.41
CA LEU A 40 22.27 -15.39 10.01
C LEU A 40 23.59 -16.16 9.80
N GLY A 41 23.59 -17.49 9.92
CA GLY A 41 24.75 -18.35 9.67
C GLY A 41 25.25 -18.37 8.23
N GLU A 42 24.39 -18.03 7.26
CA GLU A 42 24.79 -17.88 5.84
C GLU A 42 25.38 -16.49 5.54
N SER A 43 25.07 -15.48 6.36
CA SER A 43 25.60 -14.11 6.23
C SER A 43 26.84 -13.82 7.09
N GLY A 44 26.97 -14.47 8.25
CA GLY A 44 28.10 -14.31 9.18
C GLY A 44 29.36 -15.05 8.73
N LYS A 45 30.41 -14.31 8.36
CA LYS A 45 31.68 -14.91 7.86
C LYS A 45 32.61 -15.39 8.97
N SER A 46 32.29 -15.16 10.24
CA SER A 46 33.04 -15.69 11.38
C SER A 46 32.17 -16.02 12.60
N TYR A 47 32.65 -16.98 13.40
CA TYR A 47 32.06 -17.35 14.70
C TYR A 47 31.89 -16.15 15.66
N VAL A 48 32.82 -15.18 15.60
CA VAL A 48 32.82 -14.00 16.49
C VAL A 48 31.69 -13.02 16.13
N GLU A 49 31.32 -12.92 14.86
CA GLU A 49 30.19 -12.11 14.41
C GLU A 49 28.86 -12.78 14.80
N MET A 50 28.75 -14.10 14.61
CA MET A 50 27.59 -14.90 15.03
C MET A 50 27.35 -14.82 16.55
N GLN A 51 28.41 -14.91 17.36
CA GLN A 51 28.29 -14.78 18.81
C GLN A 51 27.74 -13.40 19.20
N ARG A 52 28.24 -12.31 18.60
CA ARG A 52 27.74 -10.94 18.85
C ARG A 52 26.29 -10.75 18.42
N LEU A 53 25.89 -11.32 17.28
CA LEU A 53 24.48 -11.31 16.85
C LEU A 53 23.58 -12.04 17.85
N CYS A 54 24.04 -13.18 18.38
CA CYS A 54 23.29 -13.90 19.40
C CYS A 54 23.25 -13.15 20.74
N GLU A 55 24.31 -12.44 21.14
CA GLU A 55 24.33 -11.55 22.31
C GLU A 55 23.32 -10.39 22.15
N VAL A 56 23.22 -9.78 20.96
CA VAL A 56 22.20 -8.76 20.65
C VAL A 56 20.79 -9.33 20.68
N LEU A 57 20.57 -10.54 20.16
CA LEU A 57 19.26 -11.21 20.21
C LEU A 57 18.87 -11.59 21.65
N LEU A 58 19.82 -12.02 22.48
CA LEU A 58 19.62 -12.31 23.91
C LEU A 58 19.27 -11.05 24.72
N ASP A 59 19.73 -9.87 24.31
CA ASP A 59 19.33 -8.58 24.89
C ASP A 59 17.99 -8.05 24.34
N ALA A 60 17.70 -8.27 23.06
CA ALA A 60 16.47 -7.80 22.39
C ALA A 60 15.23 -8.64 22.68
N VAL A 61 15.33 -9.98 22.67
CA VAL A 61 14.17 -10.88 22.85
C VAL A 61 13.45 -10.69 24.19
N PRO A 62 14.12 -10.50 25.36
CA PRO A 62 13.44 -10.16 26.61
C PRO A 62 12.69 -8.83 26.55
N LYS A 63 13.19 -7.85 25.79
CA LYS A 63 12.53 -6.54 25.61
C LYS A 63 11.30 -6.66 24.72
N MET A 64 11.32 -7.54 23.72
CA MET A 64 10.15 -7.89 22.91
C MET A 64 9.11 -8.68 23.72
N LYS A 65 9.52 -9.69 24.50
CA LYS A 65 8.64 -10.45 25.42
C LYS A 65 8.08 -9.58 26.57
N GLY A 66 8.73 -8.45 26.88
CA GLY A 66 8.27 -7.47 27.87
C GLY A 66 7.49 -6.29 27.30
N SER A 67 7.29 -6.22 25.98
CA SER A 67 6.47 -5.19 25.34
C SER A 67 5.01 -5.64 25.27
N SER A 68 4.06 -4.70 25.38
CA SER A 68 2.63 -5.00 25.36
C SER A 68 2.14 -5.49 23.99
N LEU A 69 2.93 -5.35 22.93
CA LEU A 69 2.55 -5.57 21.53
C LEU A 69 1.88 -6.93 21.28
N PHE A 70 2.50 -8.03 21.72
CA PHE A 70 1.94 -9.38 21.58
C PHE A 70 0.74 -9.62 22.49
N ASP A 71 0.73 -8.97 23.65
CA ASP A 71 -0.32 -9.06 24.67
C ASP A 71 -1.58 -8.27 24.27
N GLU A 72 -1.41 -7.23 23.44
CA GLU A 72 -2.45 -6.42 22.81
C GLU A 72 -2.98 -7.09 21.54
N MET A 73 -2.11 -7.67 20.70
CA MET A 73 -2.53 -8.53 19.57
C MET A 73 -3.36 -9.73 20.04
N ALA A 74 -2.88 -10.46 21.05
CA ALA A 74 -3.62 -11.59 21.62
C ALA A 74 -4.99 -11.17 22.19
N ARG A 75 -5.07 -9.97 22.80
CA ARG A 75 -6.33 -9.39 23.26
C ARG A 75 -7.27 -9.05 22.11
N ALA A 76 -6.77 -8.43 21.03
CA ALA A 76 -7.56 -8.15 19.83
C ALA A 76 -8.15 -9.44 19.22
N THR A 77 -7.34 -10.49 19.04
CA THR A 77 -7.81 -11.79 18.53
C THR A 77 -8.74 -12.55 19.49
N SER A 78 -8.79 -12.18 20.76
CA SER A 78 -9.70 -12.79 21.75
C SER A 78 -11.05 -12.07 21.87
N SER A 79 -11.27 -11.02 21.08
CA SER A 79 -12.46 -10.17 21.12
C SER A 79 -13.48 -10.46 19.99
N GLU A 80 -13.38 -11.60 19.30
CA GLU A 80 -14.46 -12.08 18.45
C GLU A 80 -15.67 -12.55 19.28
N ASP A 81 -16.87 -12.14 18.86
CA ASP A 81 -18.08 -12.31 19.65
C ASP A 81 -18.48 -13.77 19.86
N LYS A 82 -18.86 -14.10 21.10
CA LYS A 82 -19.62 -15.32 21.40
C LYS A 82 -21.08 -15.18 20.95
N LEU A 83 -21.30 -15.12 19.64
CA LEU A 83 -22.61 -15.31 19.02
C LEU A 83 -23.08 -16.76 19.18
N THR A 84 -23.56 -17.11 20.38
CA THR A 84 -24.20 -18.40 20.65
C THR A 84 -25.54 -18.47 19.89
N MET A 85 -25.51 -19.10 18.72
CA MET A 85 -26.66 -19.38 17.88
C MET A 85 -27.62 -20.36 18.57
N GLU A 86 -28.64 -19.84 19.25
CA GLU A 86 -29.77 -20.64 19.74
C GLU A 86 -31.13 -19.90 19.60
N ASN A 87 -32.17 -20.68 19.33
CA ASN A 87 -33.60 -20.32 19.45
C ASN A 87 -34.20 -19.29 18.47
N PHE A 88 -34.05 -19.54 17.16
CA PHE A 88 -35.09 -19.15 16.19
C PHE A 88 -36.18 -20.23 16.12
N THR A 89 -37.21 -20.13 16.97
CA THR A 89 -38.45 -20.91 16.83
C THR A 89 -39.68 -20.01 16.80
N LEU A 90 -40.32 -20.03 15.64
CA LEU A 90 -41.57 -19.36 15.30
C LEU A 90 -42.66 -19.61 16.38
N HIS A 91 -43.33 -18.56 16.88
CA HIS A 91 -44.79 -18.63 17.03
C HIS A 91 -45.51 -17.27 17.06
N LYS A 92 -46.75 -17.29 16.57
CA LYS A 92 -47.68 -16.14 16.55
C LYS A 92 -48.10 -15.76 17.97
N GLY A 93 -48.13 -14.47 18.28
CA GLY A 93 -48.62 -13.97 19.57
C GLY A 93 -50.14 -14.01 19.71
N LEU A 94 -50.61 -13.98 20.97
CA LEU A 94 -51.96 -13.62 21.38
C LEU A 94 -51.96 -13.19 22.86
N ASN A 95 -52.90 -12.30 23.21
CA ASN A 95 -53.56 -12.09 24.50
C ASN A 95 -53.17 -12.99 25.72
N HIS A 96 -53.11 -12.51 26.98
CA HIS A 96 -53.86 -11.39 27.59
C HIS A 96 -53.32 -11.00 29.00
N ARG A 97 -53.80 -9.86 29.55
CA ARG A 97 -54.07 -9.48 30.99
C ARG A 97 -53.30 -10.18 32.14
N GLY A 98 -52.83 -9.50 33.20
CA GLY A 98 -52.97 -8.09 33.61
C GLY A 98 -52.76 -7.90 35.14
N GLY A 99 -52.79 -6.65 35.63
CA GLY A 99 -52.44 -6.27 37.03
C GLY A 99 -51.29 -5.24 37.04
N HIS A 100 -51.38 -3.95 37.42
CA HIS A 100 -52.06 -3.26 38.54
C HIS A 100 -51.39 -3.63 39.88
N VAL A 101 -50.86 -2.72 40.73
CA VAL A 101 -51.20 -1.30 41.03
C VAL A 101 -49.96 -0.44 41.42
N ARG A 102 -50.07 0.89 41.23
CA ARG A 102 -49.50 2.06 41.97
C ARG A 102 -48.99 1.85 43.43
N ALA A 103 -48.24 2.75 44.09
CA ALA A 103 -47.68 4.09 43.77
C ALA A 103 -46.56 4.51 44.75
N ASP A 104 -45.85 5.57 44.37
CA ASP A 104 -45.03 6.57 45.10
C ASP A 104 -45.09 6.63 46.65
N SER A 105 -43.91 6.82 47.26
CA SER A 105 -43.72 7.64 48.47
C SER A 105 -42.25 8.11 48.59
N VAL A 106 -41.99 9.15 49.41
CA VAL A 106 -40.73 9.92 49.44
C VAL A 106 -40.28 10.22 50.88
N THR A 107 -38.97 10.48 51.06
CA THR A 107 -38.26 11.09 52.22
C THR A 107 -38.06 10.32 53.54
N LEU A 108 -36.76 10.19 53.90
CA LEU A 108 -36.14 10.34 55.25
C LEU A 108 -36.46 9.27 56.34
N GLN A 109 -35.65 9.07 57.40
CA GLN A 109 -34.58 9.89 57.99
C GLN A 109 -33.55 9.07 58.82
N MET A 110 -32.24 9.42 58.75
CA MET A 110 -31.18 9.21 59.79
C MET A 110 -30.86 7.76 60.26
N SER A 111 -29.71 7.40 60.85
CA SER A 111 -28.46 8.06 61.32
C SER A 111 -27.35 6.97 61.42
N GLU A 112 -26.05 7.10 61.76
CA GLU A 112 -25.07 8.13 62.20
C GLU A 112 -23.63 7.48 62.06
N VAL A 113 -22.42 7.95 62.46
CA VAL A 113 -21.82 9.14 63.12
C VAL A 113 -20.30 9.21 62.78
N VAL A 114 -19.65 10.39 62.74
CA VAL A 114 -18.17 10.66 62.72
C VAL A 114 -17.36 10.05 61.53
N GLY A 115 -16.38 10.70 60.87
CA GLY A 115 -15.52 11.87 61.12
C GLY A 115 -14.04 11.42 60.98
N GLU A 116 -13.11 12.05 60.25
CA GLU A 116 -12.85 13.49 60.04
C GLU A 116 -12.47 13.87 58.58
N GLU A 117 -12.31 15.18 58.39
CA GLU A 117 -11.88 16.00 57.23
C GLU A 117 -11.20 15.35 55.99
N VAL A 118 -11.83 15.57 54.82
CA VAL A 118 -11.14 15.60 53.52
C VAL A 118 -11.04 17.06 53.06
N LEU A 119 -9.83 17.62 53.09
CA LEU A 119 -9.54 18.95 52.55
C LEU A 119 -9.56 18.93 51.01
N THR A 120 -10.24 19.92 50.42
CA THR A 120 -10.46 20.02 48.98
C THR A 120 -9.25 20.61 48.25
N THR A 121 -8.64 19.82 47.36
CA THR A 121 -7.63 20.32 46.41
C THR A 121 -8.15 20.22 44.98
N GLN A 122 -8.88 21.24 44.57
CA GLN A 122 -9.00 21.60 43.15
C GLN A 122 -7.58 21.85 42.59
N GLN A 123 -7.35 21.60 41.29
CA GLN A 123 -6.03 21.65 40.63
C GLN A 123 -5.07 20.46 40.87
N ARG A 124 -5.41 19.31 40.29
CA ARG A 124 -4.44 18.62 39.42
C ARG A 124 -4.90 18.74 37.98
N ARG A 125 -4.11 19.41 37.14
CA ARG A 125 -4.30 19.37 35.68
C ARG A 125 -3.88 17.99 35.19
N SER A 126 -4.84 17.12 34.94
CA SER A 126 -4.65 16.03 33.99
C SER A 126 -4.42 16.68 32.62
N ALA A 127 -3.19 16.61 32.11
CA ALA A 127 -2.97 16.86 30.69
C ALA A 127 -3.67 15.74 29.91
N PRO A 128 -4.54 16.05 28.93
CA PRO A 128 -5.10 15.01 28.07
C PRO A 128 -3.98 14.46 27.20
N CYS A 129 -3.41 13.31 27.59
CA CYS A 129 -2.52 12.52 26.74
C CYS A 129 -3.31 11.69 25.71
N GLU A 130 -4.44 12.23 25.24
CA GLU A 130 -5.10 11.77 24.03
C GLU A 130 -4.32 12.32 22.84
N ARG A 131 -3.13 11.73 22.61
CA ARG A 131 -2.66 11.64 21.23
C ARG A 131 -3.72 10.84 20.48
N SER A 132 -4.51 11.51 19.67
CA SER A 132 -5.30 10.83 18.64
C SER A 132 -4.30 10.10 17.75
N VAL A 133 -4.15 8.80 17.97
CA VAL A 133 -3.39 7.93 17.09
C VAL A 133 -4.22 7.81 15.82
N LEU A 134 -3.92 8.66 14.85
CA LEU A 134 -4.39 8.52 13.49
C LEU A 134 -3.84 7.19 12.97
N SER A 135 -4.68 6.16 13.06
CA SER A 135 -4.30 4.78 12.82
C SER A 135 -4.19 4.53 11.32
N CYS A 136 -3.04 4.85 10.73
CA CYS A 136 -2.63 4.29 9.44
C CYS A 136 -2.40 2.79 9.61
N MET A 137 -3.49 2.04 9.53
CA MET A 137 -3.45 0.59 9.38
C MET A 137 -3.22 0.29 7.91
N ILE A 138 -2.37 -0.71 7.66
CA ILE A 138 -2.06 -1.24 6.34
C ILE A 138 -2.38 -2.74 6.41
N SER A 139 -3.05 -3.27 5.39
CA SER A 139 -3.33 -4.69 5.31
C SER A 139 -2.05 -5.49 4.98
N PHE A 140 -1.95 -6.73 5.49
CA PHE A 140 -0.82 -7.59 5.14
C PHE A 140 -0.81 -7.93 3.63
N ASN A 141 -1.99 -8.04 2.99
CA ASN A 141 -2.11 -8.22 1.54
C ASN A 141 -1.43 -7.08 0.78
N SER A 142 -1.73 -5.83 1.17
CA SER A 142 -1.16 -4.63 0.55
C SER A 142 0.37 -4.58 0.72
N MET A 143 0.91 -5.11 1.84
CA MET A 143 2.37 -5.29 2.02
C MET A 143 2.98 -6.39 1.15
N GLU A 144 2.27 -7.48 0.88
CA GLU A 144 2.75 -8.54 -0.03
C GLU A 144 2.69 -8.09 -1.50
N ARG A 145 1.69 -7.29 -1.87
CA ARG A 145 1.51 -6.71 -3.22
C ARG A 145 2.55 -5.62 -3.52
N ALA A 146 2.74 -4.68 -2.60
CA ALA A 146 3.78 -3.63 -2.62
C ALA A 146 5.21 -4.13 -2.90
N ARG A 147 5.50 -5.40 -2.60
CA ARG A 147 6.85 -5.96 -2.70
C ARG A 147 7.42 -5.89 -4.12
N SER A 148 6.61 -6.12 -5.16
CA SER A 148 7.09 -6.04 -6.56
C SER A 148 7.39 -4.60 -6.98
N THR A 149 6.53 -3.64 -6.65
CA THR A 149 6.77 -2.21 -6.89
C THR A 149 8.06 -1.76 -6.23
N LEU A 150 8.29 -2.18 -4.98
CA LEU A 150 9.50 -1.83 -4.22
C LEU A 150 10.76 -2.51 -4.77
N GLU A 151 10.66 -3.71 -5.33
CA GLU A 151 11.80 -4.37 -5.98
C GLU A 151 12.21 -3.63 -7.26
N ASP A 152 11.25 -3.22 -8.10
CA ASP A 152 11.57 -2.35 -9.25
C ASP A 152 12.09 -0.99 -8.78
N PHE A 153 11.34 -0.28 -7.92
CA PHE A 153 11.72 1.04 -7.43
C PHE A 153 13.14 1.06 -6.86
N CYS A 154 13.54 0.06 -6.07
CA CYS A 154 14.92 -0.04 -5.59
C CYS A 154 15.91 -0.18 -6.76
N ARG A 155 15.67 -1.08 -7.72
CA ARG A 155 16.57 -1.31 -8.87
C ARG A 155 16.61 -0.17 -9.88
N SER A 156 15.52 0.57 -10.03
CA SER A 156 15.33 1.63 -11.02
C SER A 156 15.69 3.02 -10.49
N TYR A 157 15.41 3.33 -9.21
CA TYR A 157 15.62 4.67 -8.66
C TYR A 157 16.90 4.83 -7.84
N PHE A 158 17.41 3.79 -7.14
CA PHE A 158 18.56 3.95 -6.23
C PHE A 158 19.82 4.54 -6.92
N MET A 159 20.00 4.30 -8.22
CA MET A 159 21.14 4.83 -8.98
C MET A 159 21.18 6.36 -9.08
N PHE A 160 20.01 7.04 -9.05
CA PHE A 160 19.92 8.51 -9.03
C PHE A 160 20.23 9.10 -7.65
N HIS A 161 20.16 8.27 -6.61
CA HIS A 161 20.34 8.63 -5.19
C HIS A 161 21.71 8.20 -4.64
N GLY A 162 22.67 7.85 -5.51
CA GLY A 162 23.98 7.31 -5.12
C GLY A 162 23.94 5.97 -4.37
N MET A 163 22.76 5.32 -4.35
CA MET A 163 22.51 4.06 -3.67
C MET A 163 22.76 2.86 -4.61
N ASP A 164 22.60 1.66 -4.08
CA ASP A 164 22.91 0.40 -4.74
C ASP A 164 21.86 -0.63 -4.31
N ALA A 165 21.07 -1.11 -5.27
CA ALA A 165 19.98 -2.06 -5.04
C ALA A 165 20.48 -3.46 -4.64
N GLN A 166 21.77 -3.75 -4.80
CA GLN A 166 22.38 -5.00 -4.37
C GLN A 166 23.07 -4.88 -3.00
N ASN A 167 23.04 -3.69 -2.36
CA ASN A 167 23.60 -3.44 -1.03
C ASN A 167 22.51 -3.51 0.05
N PRO A 168 22.50 -4.54 0.93
CA PRO A 168 21.48 -4.68 1.97
C PRO A 168 21.41 -3.50 2.94
N THR A 169 22.50 -2.78 3.17
CA THR A 169 22.51 -1.60 4.04
C THR A 169 21.79 -0.40 3.41
N HIS A 170 21.76 -0.30 2.07
CA HIS A 170 20.99 0.73 1.37
C HIS A 170 19.49 0.38 1.38
N ILE A 171 19.14 -0.89 1.13
CA ILE A 171 17.75 -1.37 1.20
C ILE A 171 17.18 -1.23 2.62
N PHE A 172 17.70 -1.99 3.58
CA PHE A 172 17.06 -2.17 4.90
C PHE A 172 17.06 -0.92 5.78
N ARG A 173 17.88 0.10 5.47
CA ARG A 173 17.86 1.39 6.18
C ARG A 173 16.58 2.18 5.92
N TYR A 174 16.03 2.07 4.72
CA TYR A 174 14.92 2.91 4.24
C TYR A 174 13.64 2.12 3.95
N LEU A 175 13.77 0.81 3.69
CA LEU A 175 12.67 -0.11 3.45
C LEU A 175 11.47 0.03 4.41
N PRO A 176 11.62 0.23 5.74
CA PRO A 176 10.45 0.34 6.63
C PRO A 176 9.51 1.52 6.31
N LEU A 177 10.04 2.64 5.79
CA LEU A 177 9.19 3.77 5.38
C LEU A 177 8.70 3.62 3.94
N LEU A 178 9.53 3.09 3.03
CA LEU A 178 9.14 2.84 1.64
C LEU A 178 7.99 1.82 1.58
N VAL A 179 8.09 0.71 2.31
CA VAL A 179 7.00 -0.27 2.50
C VAL A 179 5.76 0.40 3.09
N PHE A 180 5.90 1.19 4.15
CA PHE A 180 4.76 1.87 4.77
C PHE A 180 4.03 2.79 3.78
N VAL A 181 4.76 3.56 2.96
CA VAL A 181 4.14 4.50 2.03
C VAL A 181 3.51 3.78 0.84
N GLU A 182 4.27 2.91 0.16
CA GLU A 182 3.80 2.10 -0.95
C GLU A 182 2.53 1.31 -0.57
N SER A 183 2.61 0.50 0.50
CA SER A 183 1.49 -0.37 0.89
C SER A 183 0.26 0.39 1.35
N PHE A 184 0.39 1.68 1.72
CA PHE A 184 -0.75 2.53 2.07
C PHE A 184 -1.34 3.24 0.86
N ILE A 185 -0.53 3.60 -0.16
CA ILE A 185 -1.04 4.10 -1.44
C ILE A 185 -1.78 2.97 -2.15
N TYR A 186 -1.11 1.83 -2.34
CA TYR A 186 -1.67 0.64 -2.98
C TYR A 186 -2.99 0.15 -2.36
N GLN A 187 -3.16 0.25 -1.03
CA GLN A 187 -4.44 -0.08 -0.38
C GLN A 187 -5.56 0.92 -0.74
N LEU A 188 -5.23 2.22 -0.88
CA LEU A 188 -6.18 3.24 -1.31
C LEU A 188 -6.50 3.15 -2.80
N ASP A 189 -5.58 2.63 -3.62
CA ASP A 189 -5.86 2.27 -5.01
C ASP A 189 -6.86 1.10 -5.09
N GLU A 190 -6.63 0.00 -4.37
CA GLU A 190 -7.60 -1.12 -4.27
C GLU A 190 -8.98 -0.61 -3.76
N GLU A 191 -9.01 0.25 -2.73
CA GLU A 191 -10.24 0.87 -2.21
C GLU A 191 -10.93 1.83 -3.21
N ASN A 192 -10.21 2.36 -4.21
CA ASN A 192 -10.75 3.20 -5.29
C ASN A 192 -11.40 2.36 -6.39
N GLU A 193 -10.70 1.32 -6.85
CA GLU A 193 -11.14 0.42 -7.92
C GLU A 193 -12.39 -0.38 -7.52
N ASP A 194 -12.46 -0.86 -6.27
CA ASP A 194 -13.63 -1.57 -5.73
C ASP A 194 -14.94 -0.75 -5.86
N GLN A 195 -14.85 0.58 -5.76
CA GLN A 195 -16.03 1.45 -5.88
C GLN A 195 -16.52 1.60 -7.33
N LEU A 196 -15.63 1.47 -8.32
CA LEU A 196 -16.01 1.40 -9.73
C LEU A 196 -16.72 0.07 -10.04
N CYS A 197 -16.21 -1.05 -9.54
CA CYS A 197 -16.86 -2.35 -9.62
C CYS A 197 -18.29 -2.34 -9.03
N LEU A 198 -18.45 -1.79 -7.82
CA LEU A 198 -19.75 -1.72 -7.13
C LEU A 198 -20.78 -0.84 -7.85
N SER A 199 -20.33 0.14 -8.65
CA SER A 199 -21.24 1.04 -9.38
C SER A 199 -21.94 0.38 -10.57
N GLU A 200 -21.39 -0.67 -11.20
CA GLU A 200 -22.07 -1.36 -12.31
C GLU A 200 -23.20 -2.29 -11.82
N GLY A 201 -23.11 -2.81 -10.59
CA GLY A 201 -24.03 -3.84 -10.07
C GLY A 201 -25.45 -3.38 -9.66
N THR A 202 -25.70 -2.08 -9.52
CA THR A 202 -26.98 -1.56 -8.94
C THR A 202 -27.96 -0.98 -9.95
N GLY A 203 -28.31 -1.79 -10.96
CA GLY A 203 -29.37 -1.51 -11.93
C GLY A 203 -30.79 -1.45 -11.31
N GLY A 204 -31.11 -0.38 -10.57
CA GLY A 204 -32.45 -0.18 -10.02
C GLY A 204 -32.60 0.70 -8.78
N SER A 205 -31.85 1.79 -8.61
CA SER A 205 -32.19 2.80 -7.58
C SER A 205 -31.88 4.23 -8.03
N ASN A 206 -32.87 5.12 -7.89
CA ASN A 206 -32.70 6.56 -8.17
C ASN A 206 -31.90 7.25 -7.05
N ARG A 207 -30.60 6.95 -6.94
CA ARG A 207 -29.66 7.87 -6.29
C ARG A 207 -29.39 9.02 -7.25
N SER A 208 -29.78 10.22 -6.85
CA SER A 208 -29.70 11.43 -7.66
C SER A 208 -28.26 11.86 -7.87
N HIS A 209 -27.71 11.60 -9.07
CA HIS A 209 -26.77 12.43 -9.87
C HIS A 209 -25.55 13.15 -9.25
N ASP A 210 -25.27 13.02 -7.95
CA ASP A 210 -24.29 13.81 -7.17
C ASP A 210 -23.17 12.92 -6.56
N VAL A 211 -23.22 11.61 -6.82
CA VAL A 211 -22.40 10.55 -6.17
C VAL A 211 -20.92 10.59 -6.61
N SER A 212 -20.56 11.43 -7.59
CA SER A 212 -19.22 11.54 -8.19
C SER A 212 -18.16 12.23 -7.28
N SER A 213 -18.28 12.10 -5.96
CA SER A 213 -17.40 12.74 -4.98
C SER A 213 -17.15 11.95 -3.69
N GLU A 214 -17.83 10.81 -3.46
CA GLU A 214 -17.80 10.15 -2.15
C GLU A 214 -16.47 9.45 -1.81
N PHE A 215 -15.53 9.24 -2.75
CA PHE A 215 -14.20 8.73 -2.39
C PHE A 215 -13.29 9.81 -1.80
N ALA A 216 -13.14 10.95 -2.49
CA ALA A 216 -12.35 12.07 -1.98
C ALA A 216 -13.03 12.85 -0.82
N TYR A 217 -14.36 12.73 -0.65
CA TYR A 217 -15.14 13.53 0.31
C TYR A 217 -16.22 12.80 1.13
N GLY A 218 -16.53 11.52 0.90
CA GLY A 218 -17.68 10.83 1.50
C GLY A 218 -17.63 10.61 3.01
N LEU A 219 -16.44 10.66 3.61
CA LEU A 219 -16.25 10.73 5.07
C LEU A 219 -15.73 12.11 5.55
N GLY A 220 -15.65 13.10 4.65
CA GLY A 220 -15.22 14.47 4.95
C GLY A 220 -13.77 14.60 5.44
N LYS A 221 -12.90 13.63 5.11
CA LYS A 221 -11.51 13.55 5.57
C LYS A 221 -10.60 13.12 4.43
N ASP A 222 -9.47 13.82 4.29
CA ASP A 222 -8.36 13.44 3.41
C ASP A 222 -7.81 12.06 3.83
N PRO A 223 -7.77 11.04 2.95
CA PRO A 223 -7.32 9.70 3.31
C PRO A 223 -5.84 9.69 3.73
N PHE A 224 -5.02 10.58 3.15
CA PHE A 224 -3.61 10.72 3.50
C PHE A 224 -3.36 11.49 4.81
N THR A 225 -4.39 11.92 5.56
CA THR A 225 -4.22 12.68 6.83
C THR A 225 -3.27 11.99 7.80
N GLY A 226 -3.34 10.66 7.89
CA GLY A 226 -2.46 9.85 8.75
C GLY A 226 -1.03 9.76 8.20
N MET A 227 -0.86 9.52 6.89
CA MET A 227 0.47 9.50 6.25
C MET A 227 1.16 10.85 6.38
N ARG A 228 0.47 11.95 6.07
CA ARG A 228 0.94 13.34 6.29
C ARG A 228 1.41 13.52 7.74
N SER A 229 0.63 13.04 8.71
CA SER A 229 0.99 13.11 10.14
C SER A 229 2.24 12.29 10.50
N ILE A 230 2.50 11.17 9.83
CA ILE A 230 3.70 10.34 10.03
C ILE A 230 4.91 10.96 9.36
N LEU A 231 4.80 11.38 8.09
CA LEU A 231 5.88 12.05 7.36
C LEU A 231 6.28 13.37 8.04
N GLN A 232 5.32 14.12 8.58
CA GLN A 232 5.61 15.33 9.36
C GLN A 232 6.34 15.05 10.68
N GLN A 233 6.12 13.89 11.31
CA GLN A 233 6.85 13.47 12.51
C GLN A 233 8.27 12.97 12.23
N GLN A 234 8.56 12.56 10.98
CA GLN A 234 9.91 12.19 10.52
C GLN A 234 10.67 13.36 9.87
N ASP A 235 10.08 14.57 9.83
CA ASP A 235 10.59 15.77 9.13
C ASP A 235 10.74 15.58 7.60
N LEU A 236 9.89 14.73 7.01
CA LEU A 236 9.90 14.37 5.58
C LEU A 236 8.73 14.96 4.77
N LEU A 237 7.70 15.53 5.42
CA LEU A 237 6.57 16.14 4.70
C LEU A 237 6.97 17.48 4.07
N THR A 238 7.44 17.44 2.83
CA THR A 238 7.73 18.63 2.01
C THR A 238 6.47 19.13 1.29
N GLU A 239 6.45 20.40 0.86
CA GLU A 239 5.38 20.94 0.00
C GLU A 239 5.23 20.14 -1.30
N ARG A 240 6.33 19.58 -1.84
CA ARG A 240 6.30 18.77 -3.06
C ARG A 240 5.61 17.43 -2.83
N ILE A 241 5.96 16.68 -1.77
CA ILE A 241 5.25 15.45 -1.39
C ILE A 241 3.77 15.74 -1.09
N ASP A 242 3.48 16.85 -0.39
CA ASP A 242 2.11 17.28 -0.14
C ASP A 242 1.33 17.61 -1.43
N ASN A 243 2.02 18.02 -2.50
CA ASN A 243 1.44 18.24 -3.83
C ASN A 243 1.29 16.94 -4.63
N GLU A 244 2.27 16.02 -4.65
CA GLU A 244 2.10 14.69 -5.27
C GLU A 244 0.91 13.93 -4.64
N LEU A 245 0.75 14.00 -3.30
CA LEU A 245 -0.41 13.44 -2.60
C LEU A 245 -1.75 14.10 -2.98
N LYS A 246 -1.76 15.38 -3.40
CA LYS A 246 -2.95 16.02 -3.98
C LYS A 246 -3.17 15.64 -5.44
N ASP A 247 -2.12 15.22 -6.12
CA ASP A 247 -2.14 14.81 -7.52
C ASP A 247 -2.64 13.37 -7.66
N GLY A 248 -2.32 12.48 -6.71
CA GLY A 248 -3.01 11.19 -6.53
C GLY A 248 -4.52 11.34 -6.25
N LEU A 249 -4.92 12.25 -5.36
CA LEU A 249 -6.35 12.56 -5.17
C LEU A 249 -7.03 13.06 -6.45
N LYS A 250 -6.31 13.77 -7.34
CA LYS A 250 -6.82 14.19 -8.66
C LYS A 250 -6.84 13.04 -9.67
N TYR A 251 -5.94 12.07 -9.55
CA TYR A 251 -5.93 10.84 -10.35
C TYR A 251 -7.18 10.02 -10.05
N TRP A 252 -7.42 9.63 -8.78
CA TRP A 252 -8.60 8.85 -8.41
C TRP A 252 -9.92 9.53 -8.80
N CYS A 253 -10.06 10.85 -8.58
CA CYS A 253 -11.24 11.59 -9.04
C CYS A 253 -11.39 11.63 -10.58
N LEU A 254 -10.30 11.56 -11.34
CA LEU A 254 -10.36 11.44 -12.79
C LEU A 254 -10.75 10.02 -13.21
N GLU A 255 -10.07 9.00 -12.70
CA GLU A 255 -10.36 7.59 -12.96
C GLU A 255 -11.84 7.28 -12.69
N GLN A 256 -12.35 7.64 -11.50
CA GLN A 256 -13.76 7.43 -11.17
C GLN A 256 -14.70 8.12 -12.17
N SER A 257 -14.39 9.36 -12.58
CA SER A 257 -15.19 10.13 -13.53
C SER A 257 -15.13 9.54 -14.96
N LEU A 258 -13.95 9.09 -15.38
CA LEU A 258 -13.68 8.55 -16.71
C LEU A 258 -14.29 7.16 -16.88
N CYS A 259 -14.06 6.23 -15.96
CA CYS A 259 -14.66 4.89 -16.01
C CYS A 259 -16.18 4.95 -15.84
N THR A 260 -16.70 5.82 -14.96
CA THR A 260 -18.16 6.09 -14.90
C THR A 260 -18.69 6.64 -16.22
N ALA A 261 -17.92 7.49 -16.93
CA ALA A 261 -18.32 8.00 -18.24
C ALA A 261 -18.34 6.89 -19.31
N LEU A 262 -17.36 5.98 -19.32
CA LEU A 262 -17.35 4.78 -20.18
C LEU A 262 -18.59 3.92 -19.93
N SER A 263 -18.79 3.42 -18.70
CA SER A 263 -19.90 2.54 -18.32
C SER A 263 -21.29 3.15 -18.56
N THR A 264 -21.39 4.48 -18.57
CA THR A 264 -22.66 5.19 -18.85
C THR A 264 -22.76 5.80 -20.25
N GLY A 265 -21.82 5.48 -21.16
CA GLY A 265 -21.86 5.89 -22.57
C GLY A 265 -21.76 7.42 -22.78
N LYS A 266 -21.11 8.14 -21.87
CA LYS A 266 -20.95 9.60 -21.93
C LYS A 266 -19.70 10.00 -22.72
N GLU A 267 -19.68 11.24 -23.17
CA GLU A 267 -18.50 11.85 -23.78
C GLU A 267 -17.34 11.93 -22.78
N VAL A 268 -16.17 11.41 -23.19
CA VAL A 268 -14.90 11.51 -22.47
C VAL A 268 -14.01 12.52 -23.19
N LYS A 269 -13.34 13.40 -22.45
CA LYS A 269 -12.46 14.41 -23.03
C LYS A 269 -11.02 13.90 -23.16
N PRO A 270 -10.36 14.09 -24.31
CA PRO A 270 -8.93 13.81 -24.48
C PRO A 270 -8.05 14.42 -23.37
N GLU A 271 -8.35 15.64 -22.95
CA GLU A 271 -7.55 16.40 -21.98
C GLU A 271 -7.64 15.81 -20.56
N ASP A 272 -8.78 15.25 -20.18
CA ASP A 272 -8.98 14.62 -18.87
C ASP A 272 -8.32 13.22 -18.85
N VAL A 273 -8.36 12.47 -19.96
CA VAL A 273 -7.63 11.19 -20.12
C VAL A 273 -6.11 11.40 -20.05
N LEU A 274 -5.59 12.36 -20.81
CA LEU A 274 -4.16 12.70 -20.81
C LEU A 274 -3.70 13.32 -19.49
N ARG A 275 -4.61 13.88 -18.68
CA ARG A 275 -4.31 14.32 -17.32
C ARG A 275 -4.28 13.13 -16.35
N ALA A 276 -5.17 12.14 -16.48
CA ALA A 276 -5.18 10.95 -15.63
C ALA A 276 -3.88 10.16 -15.79
N LEU A 277 -3.52 9.82 -17.04
CA LEU A 277 -2.29 9.10 -17.37
C LEU A 277 -1.02 9.78 -16.83
N ARG A 278 -0.99 11.12 -16.79
CA ARG A 278 0.15 11.91 -16.25
C ARG A 278 0.15 12.08 -14.73
N LEU A 279 -0.89 11.61 -14.05
CA LEU A 279 -0.98 11.64 -12.60
C LEU A 279 -0.79 10.26 -11.96
N LYS A 280 -1.03 9.16 -12.71
CA LYS A 280 -1.01 7.75 -12.25
C LYS A 280 0.22 7.39 -11.39
N SER A 281 1.44 7.65 -11.86
CA SER A 281 2.73 7.39 -11.17
C SER A 281 3.06 8.23 -9.91
N PHE A 282 2.06 8.73 -9.17
CA PHE A 282 2.31 9.66 -8.05
C PHE A 282 2.95 8.97 -6.85
N ASP A 283 2.74 7.66 -6.71
CA ASP A 283 3.41 6.72 -5.81
C ASP A 283 4.93 6.73 -6.00
N TYR A 284 5.42 6.42 -7.20
CA TYR A 284 6.84 6.44 -7.58
C TYR A 284 7.46 7.83 -7.34
N ARG A 285 6.73 8.90 -7.67
CA ARG A 285 7.17 10.28 -7.39
C ARG A 285 7.28 10.57 -5.89
N ILE A 286 6.35 10.09 -5.05
CA ILE A 286 6.45 10.21 -3.59
C ILE A 286 7.64 9.39 -3.07
N LEU A 287 7.82 8.14 -3.48
CA LEU A 287 8.94 7.29 -3.05
C LEU A 287 10.30 7.93 -3.44
N ASN A 288 10.41 8.49 -4.64
CA ASN A 288 11.58 9.22 -5.13
C ASN A 288 11.90 10.45 -4.26
N LEU A 289 10.88 11.26 -3.92
CA LEU A 289 11.04 12.42 -3.02
C LEU A 289 11.39 12.03 -1.59
N LEU A 290 10.90 10.89 -1.11
CA LEU A 290 11.25 10.36 0.21
C LEU A 290 12.73 9.97 0.27
N LEU A 291 13.31 9.38 -0.77
CA LEU A 291 14.75 9.09 -0.82
C LEU A 291 15.60 10.37 -0.67
N TYR A 292 15.28 11.45 -1.40
CA TYR A 292 15.96 12.75 -1.23
C TYR A 292 15.89 13.25 0.23
N GLY A 293 14.70 13.21 0.84
CA GLY A 293 14.51 13.61 2.24
C GLY A 293 15.27 12.73 3.25
N LEU A 294 15.30 11.41 3.01
CA LEU A 294 15.95 10.38 3.83
C LEU A 294 17.48 10.34 3.71
N LEU A 295 18.02 10.92 2.64
CA LEU A 295 19.46 11.17 2.43
C LEU A 295 19.87 12.59 2.85
N HIS A 296 18.89 13.48 3.03
CA HIS A 296 19.05 14.92 3.26
C HIS A 296 19.71 15.66 2.07
N GLU A 297 19.40 15.20 0.86
CA GLU A 297 19.88 15.78 -0.40
C GLU A 297 18.79 16.65 -1.08
N PRO A 298 19.17 17.72 -1.80
CA PRO A 298 18.22 18.50 -2.58
C PRO A 298 17.72 17.68 -3.79
N VAL A 299 16.43 17.82 -4.12
CA VAL A 299 15.85 17.17 -5.30
C VAL A 299 16.58 17.62 -6.57
N ASN A 300 17.09 16.67 -7.36
CA ASN A 300 17.65 16.98 -8.67
C ASN A 300 16.52 17.04 -9.72
N GLU A 301 16.16 18.25 -10.12
CA GLU A 301 15.07 18.48 -11.08
C GLU A 301 15.31 17.80 -12.43
N ALA A 302 16.55 17.68 -12.90
CA ALA A 302 16.85 17.01 -14.18
C ALA A 302 16.62 15.49 -14.10
N HIS A 303 16.88 14.88 -12.94
CA HIS A 303 16.57 13.47 -12.68
C HIS A 303 15.06 13.26 -12.53
N PHE A 304 14.37 14.18 -11.84
CA PHE A 304 12.92 14.11 -11.66
C PHE A 304 12.15 14.33 -12.98
N GLU A 305 12.59 15.27 -13.82
CA GLU A 305 12.03 15.51 -15.15
C GLU A 305 12.21 14.26 -16.03
N PHE A 306 13.42 13.71 -16.12
CA PHE A 306 13.70 12.46 -16.83
C PHE A 306 12.81 11.30 -16.34
N LEU A 307 12.76 11.07 -15.03
CA LEU A 307 11.99 9.98 -14.45
C LEU A 307 10.49 10.14 -14.73
N SER A 308 9.92 11.34 -14.60
CA SER A 308 8.49 11.58 -14.89
C SER A 308 8.08 11.32 -16.35
N VAL A 309 9.03 11.43 -17.30
CA VAL A 309 8.82 11.09 -18.72
C VAL A 309 9.02 9.60 -18.98
N SER A 310 9.91 8.93 -18.23
CA SER A 310 10.09 7.48 -18.30
C SER A 310 8.94 6.71 -17.65
N GLU A 311 8.47 7.16 -16.47
CA GLU A 311 7.25 6.69 -15.78
C GLU A 311 6.07 6.68 -16.76
N LEU A 312 5.85 7.79 -17.47
CA LEU A 312 4.78 7.90 -18.47
C LEU A 312 4.88 6.88 -19.62
N LEU A 313 6.07 6.38 -19.96
CA LEU A 313 6.23 5.30 -20.93
C LEU A 313 5.96 3.93 -20.31
N VAL A 314 6.39 3.70 -19.06
CA VAL A 314 6.08 2.46 -18.31
C VAL A 314 4.57 2.31 -18.13
N GLU A 315 3.87 3.37 -17.70
CA GLU A 315 2.42 3.39 -17.54
C GLU A 315 1.67 3.02 -18.83
N ILE A 316 2.15 3.47 -20.00
CA ILE A 316 1.56 3.09 -21.30
C ILE A 316 1.92 1.65 -21.68
N SER A 317 3.09 1.15 -21.29
CA SER A 317 3.48 -0.26 -21.50
C SER A 317 2.59 -1.20 -20.69
N ASP A 318 2.36 -0.87 -19.41
CA ASP A 318 1.60 -1.70 -18.48
C ASP A 318 0.10 -1.65 -18.83
N ASP A 319 -0.46 -0.46 -19.13
CA ASP A 319 -1.81 -0.34 -19.71
C ASP A 319 -1.98 -1.14 -21.03
N LEU A 320 -0.92 -1.30 -21.84
CA LEU A 320 -0.99 -2.12 -23.07
C LEU A 320 -0.85 -3.62 -22.80
N PHE A 321 -0.32 -4.02 -21.65
CA PHE A 321 -0.20 -5.41 -21.20
C PHE A 321 -1.47 -5.88 -20.49
N ASP A 322 -1.97 -5.11 -19.53
CA ASP A 322 -3.12 -5.44 -18.67
C ASP A 322 -4.48 -5.07 -19.28
N TYR A 323 -4.51 -4.54 -20.51
CA TYR A 323 -5.71 -4.07 -21.23
C TYR A 323 -6.96 -4.98 -21.13
N GLU A 324 -6.80 -6.30 -21.24
CA GLU A 324 -7.92 -7.23 -21.14
C GLU A 324 -8.43 -7.38 -19.69
N GLU A 325 -7.54 -7.34 -18.69
CA GLU A 325 -7.93 -7.33 -17.28
C GLU A 325 -8.57 -6.00 -16.87
N ASP A 326 -8.05 -4.86 -17.32
CA ASP A 326 -8.61 -3.54 -16.99
C ASP A 326 -10.02 -3.35 -17.54
N VAL A 327 -10.27 -3.83 -18.76
CA VAL A 327 -11.62 -3.84 -19.32
C VAL A 327 -12.55 -4.74 -18.51
N VAL A 328 -12.07 -5.81 -17.88
CA VAL A 328 -12.88 -6.64 -16.96
C VAL A 328 -13.13 -5.94 -15.62
N LYS A 329 -12.11 -5.33 -15.01
CA LYS A 329 -12.17 -4.63 -13.71
C LYS A 329 -12.86 -3.27 -13.76
N ASN A 330 -13.03 -2.68 -14.94
CA ASN A 330 -13.49 -1.30 -15.15
C ASN A 330 -12.53 -0.21 -14.64
N THR A 331 -11.23 -0.50 -14.53
CA THR A 331 -10.15 0.42 -14.15
C THR A 331 -9.78 1.40 -15.26
N PHE A 332 -9.00 2.45 -14.94
CA PHE A 332 -8.44 3.33 -15.96
C PHE A 332 -7.44 2.58 -16.84
N ASN A 333 -7.47 2.83 -18.15
CA ASN A 333 -6.51 2.29 -19.11
C ASN A 333 -6.43 3.19 -20.35
N VAL A 334 -5.23 3.58 -20.79
CA VAL A 334 -5.04 4.54 -21.88
C VAL A 334 -5.59 4.05 -23.22
N LEU A 335 -5.41 2.77 -23.57
CA LEU A 335 -5.92 2.23 -24.83
C LEU A 335 -7.45 2.17 -24.80
N ARG A 336 -8.03 1.71 -23.69
CA ARG A 336 -9.48 1.70 -23.44
C ARG A 336 -10.09 3.09 -23.63
N MET A 337 -9.50 4.09 -22.98
CA MET A 337 -9.93 5.49 -23.07
C MET A 337 -9.77 6.05 -24.49
N PHE A 338 -8.68 5.73 -25.19
CA PHE A 338 -8.46 6.16 -26.57
C PHE A 338 -9.46 5.51 -27.54
N VAL A 339 -9.79 4.23 -27.38
CA VAL A 339 -10.79 3.52 -28.21
C VAL A 339 -12.17 4.17 -28.08
N HIS A 340 -12.58 4.58 -26.88
CA HIS A 340 -13.85 5.32 -26.69
C HIS A 340 -13.79 6.76 -27.23
N THR A 341 -12.67 7.47 -27.00
CA THR A 341 -12.53 8.89 -27.36
C THR A 341 -12.34 9.13 -28.86
N TYR A 342 -11.64 8.22 -29.56
CA TYR A 342 -11.29 8.37 -30.99
C TYR A 342 -11.93 7.31 -31.90
N GLY A 343 -12.52 6.26 -31.33
CA GLY A 343 -12.99 5.10 -32.10
C GLY A 343 -11.85 4.15 -32.50
N SER A 344 -12.18 2.88 -32.71
CA SER A 344 -11.21 1.79 -32.93
C SER A 344 -10.29 1.95 -34.16
N ASN A 345 -10.66 2.76 -35.14
CA ASN A 345 -9.82 3.01 -36.32
C ASN A 345 -8.67 4.00 -36.03
N ASP A 346 -8.98 5.10 -35.32
CA ASP A 346 -8.02 6.18 -35.09
C ASP A 346 -7.27 6.01 -33.77
N ALA A 347 -7.84 5.31 -32.77
CA ALA A 347 -7.24 5.13 -31.44
C ALA A 347 -5.80 4.56 -31.46
N PRO A 348 -5.47 3.49 -32.22
CA PRO A 348 -4.09 2.99 -32.29
C PRO A 348 -3.13 4.00 -32.92
N ILE A 349 -3.59 4.73 -33.93
CA ILE A 349 -2.81 5.76 -34.63
C ILE A 349 -2.56 6.95 -33.70
N LYS A 350 -3.56 7.33 -32.88
CA LYS A 350 -3.45 8.40 -31.88
C LYS A 350 -2.52 8.01 -30.73
N LEU A 351 -2.60 6.77 -30.24
CA LEU A 351 -1.74 6.30 -29.18
C LEU A 351 -0.27 6.21 -29.65
N ALA A 352 -0.01 5.65 -30.84
CA ALA A 352 1.33 5.65 -31.43
C ALA A 352 1.88 7.08 -31.68
N GLN A 353 1.04 8.02 -32.16
CA GLN A 353 1.42 9.43 -32.30
C GLN A 353 1.73 10.12 -30.96
N PHE A 354 1.10 9.68 -29.87
CA PHE A 354 1.39 10.17 -28.53
C PHE A 354 2.70 9.57 -28.01
N ILE A 355 2.83 8.23 -28.03
CA ILE A 355 4.02 7.48 -27.63
C ILE A 355 5.27 8.07 -28.27
N SER A 356 5.34 8.18 -29.61
CA SER A 356 6.57 8.65 -30.26
C SER A 356 6.94 10.10 -29.94
N LYS A 357 5.98 10.94 -29.51
CA LYS A 357 6.29 12.27 -28.98
C LYS A 357 6.92 12.19 -27.58
N ILE A 358 6.46 11.27 -26.74
CA ILE A 358 7.07 11.02 -25.42
C ILE A 358 8.43 10.32 -25.58
N GLU A 359 8.62 9.47 -26.59
CA GLU A 359 9.92 8.89 -26.92
C GLU A 359 10.94 9.96 -27.37
N ASP A 360 10.55 10.92 -28.23
CA ASP A 360 11.41 12.07 -28.60
C ASP A 360 11.84 12.88 -27.35
N GLU A 361 10.92 13.09 -26.41
CA GLU A 361 11.11 13.81 -25.14
C GLU A 361 12.04 13.03 -24.18
N TYR A 362 11.79 11.73 -24.03
CA TYR A 362 12.60 10.78 -23.26
C TYR A 362 14.03 10.69 -23.79
N GLN A 363 14.23 10.54 -25.10
CA GLN A 363 15.57 10.44 -25.70
C GLN A 363 16.37 11.73 -25.54
N ALA A 364 15.72 12.90 -25.62
CA ALA A 364 16.38 14.18 -25.36
C ALA A 364 16.89 14.30 -23.91
N LEU A 365 16.08 13.85 -22.93
CA LEU A 365 16.43 13.85 -21.51
C LEU A 365 17.49 12.77 -21.18
N LEU A 366 17.36 11.55 -21.73
CA LEU A 366 18.31 10.44 -21.57
C LEU A 366 19.72 10.83 -22.04
N VAL A 367 19.83 11.59 -23.12
CA VAL A 367 21.12 12.11 -23.64
C VAL A 367 21.71 13.21 -22.75
N ALA A 368 20.88 13.91 -21.97
CA ALA A 368 21.32 14.98 -21.06
C ALA A 368 21.78 14.48 -19.67
N LEU A 369 21.40 13.26 -19.26
CA LEU A 369 21.84 12.63 -18.01
C LEU A 369 23.36 12.45 -17.92
N GLU A 370 23.87 12.38 -16.69
CA GLU A 370 25.25 12.01 -16.39
C GLU A 370 25.56 10.62 -16.98
N PRO A 371 26.69 10.42 -17.70
CA PRO A 371 26.97 9.17 -18.40
C PRO A 371 26.89 7.90 -17.54
N ASP A 372 27.39 7.95 -16.31
CA ASP A 372 27.34 6.80 -15.38
C ASP A 372 25.90 6.43 -14.96
N ILE A 373 25.02 7.42 -14.77
CA ILE A 373 23.60 7.19 -14.45
C ILE A 373 22.86 6.69 -15.70
N ARG A 374 23.05 7.35 -16.84
CA ARG A 374 22.44 6.95 -18.13
C ARG A 374 22.79 5.51 -18.51
N ASP A 375 24.05 5.13 -18.40
CA ASP A 375 24.53 3.83 -18.83
C ASP A 375 24.00 2.72 -17.89
N LYS A 376 23.89 2.99 -16.58
CA LYS A 376 23.21 2.12 -15.60
C LYS A 376 21.70 2.01 -15.85
N TYR A 377 21.03 3.13 -16.12
CA TYR A 377 19.59 3.15 -16.37
C TYR A 377 19.24 2.40 -17.65
N THR A 378 20.03 2.59 -18.71
CA THR A 378 19.91 1.82 -19.95
C THR A 378 20.03 0.32 -19.69
N GLN A 379 21.00 -0.11 -18.87
CA GLN A 379 21.12 -1.52 -18.45
C GLN A 379 19.88 -2.01 -17.68
N ARG A 380 19.35 -1.21 -16.73
CA ARG A 380 18.11 -1.56 -15.99
C ARG A 380 16.93 -1.77 -16.94
N CYS A 381 16.75 -0.90 -17.95
CA CYS A 381 15.71 -1.07 -18.95
C CYS A 381 15.88 -2.37 -19.73
N GLU A 382 17.11 -2.73 -20.14
CA GLU A 382 17.32 -4.03 -20.80
C GLU A 382 16.99 -5.22 -19.88
N GLU A 383 17.27 -5.11 -18.58
CA GLU A 383 16.95 -6.14 -17.59
C GLU A 383 15.43 -6.29 -17.43
N ALA A 384 14.70 -5.18 -17.29
CA ALA A 384 13.24 -5.18 -17.17
C ALA A 384 12.56 -5.85 -18.38
N VAL A 385 13.01 -5.52 -19.61
CA VAL A 385 12.49 -6.12 -20.85
C VAL A 385 12.73 -7.63 -20.92
N LYS A 386 13.87 -8.11 -20.39
CA LYS A 386 14.18 -9.56 -20.30
C LYS A 386 13.36 -10.24 -19.20
N GLU A 387 13.10 -9.54 -18.09
CA GLU A 387 12.33 -10.03 -16.94
C GLU A 387 10.84 -10.15 -17.26
N GLY A 388 10.27 -9.19 -18.01
CA GLY A 388 8.92 -9.28 -18.61
C GLY A 388 8.79 -10.33 -19.73
N GLY A 389 9.81 -11.16 -19.95
CA GLY A 389 9.77 -12.29 -20.89
C GLY A 389 9.73 -11.90 -22.38
N SER A 390 10.07 -10.65 -22.70
CA SER A 390 10.01 -10.14 -24.08
C SER A 390 10.92 -10.93 -25.01
N LYS A 391 10.40 -11.23 -26.20
CA LYS A 391 11.13 -11.90 -27.30
C LYS A 391 11.49 -10.90 -28.41
N SER A 392 11.45 -9.61 -28.09
CA SER A 392 11.81 -8.52 -29.00
C SER A 392 13.24 -8.69 -29.53
N VAL A 393 13.44 -8.23 -30.77
CA VAL A 393 14.78 -8.07 -31.36
C VAL A 393 15.41 -6.74 -30.91
N HIS A 394 14.59 -5.82 -30.44
CA HIS A 394 14.99 -4.52 -29.91
C HIS A 394 15.30 -4.63 -28.41
N VAL A 395 16.46 -4.08 -28.03
CA VAL A 395 17.05 -4.23 -26.69
C VAL A 395 16.21 -3.56 -25.58
N LEU A 396 15.37 -2.61 -25.96
CA LEU A 396 14.42 -1.89 -25.09
C LEU A 396 12.95 -2.31 -25.33
N GLY A 397 12.70 -3.41 -26.03
CA GLY A 397 11.35 -3.90 -26.34
C GLY A 397 10.74 -3.31 -27.63
N ASP A 398 9.50 -3.72 -27.92
CA ASP A 398 8.69 -3.28 -29.07
C ASP A 398 7.26 -2.96 -28.59
N TRP A 399 6.73 -1.79 -28.96
CA TRP A 399 5.33 -1.44 -28.69
C TRP A 399 4.37 -2.39 -29.41
N THR A 400 3.57 -3.13 -28.65
CA THR A 400 2.53 -4.04 -29.16
C THR A 400 1.16 -3.55 -28.72
N ILE A 401 0.32 -3.13 -29.66
CA ILE A 401 -1.08 -2.78 -29.36
C ILE A 401 -1.92 -4.07 -29.39
N PRO A 402 -2.60 -4.44 -28.28
CA PRO A 402 -3.41 -5.66 -28.22
C PRO A 402 -4.68 -5.58 -29.09
N PRO A 403 -5.37 -6.71 -29.32
CA PRO A 403 -6.63 -6.74 -30.08
C PRO A 403 -7.69 -5.85 -29.43
N LEU A 404 -8.20 -4.85 -30.16
CA LEU A 404 -9.10 -3.84 -29.60
C LEU A 404 -10.47 -4.43 -29.20
N ILE A 405 -10.88 -4.17 -27.96
CA ILE A 405 -12.20 -4.50 -27.45
C ILE A 405 -13.16 -3.37 -27.84
N THR A 406 -14.03 -3.62 -28.82
CA THR A 406 -15.00 -2.63 -29.32
C THR A 406 -16.38 -2.71 -28.66
N ASP A 407 -16.59 -3.71 -27.80
CA ASP A 407 -17.81 -3.92 -27.01
C ASP A 407 -17.40 -4.56 -25.68
N GLU A 408 -17.17 -3.72 -24.67
CA GLU A 408 -16.74 -4.14 -23.33
C GLU A 408 -17.78 -5.03 -22.65
N ASN A 409 -19.08 -4.77 -22.86
CA ASN A 409 -20.15 -5.55 -22.25
C ASN A 409 -20.16 -6.98 -22.81
N ALA A 410 -20.07 -7.12 -24.13
CA ALA A 410 -19.94 -8.42 -24.76
C ALA A 410 -18.61 -9.12 -24.42
N PHE A 411 -17.54 -8.38 -24.13
CA PHE A 411 -16.27 -8.94 -23.66
C PHE A 411 -16.38 -9.49 -22.23
N ARG A 412 -16.84 -8.68 -21.27
CA ARG A 412 -17.08 -9.08 -19.87
C ARG A 412 -18.00 -10.31 -19.78
N ILE A 413 -19.06 -10.36 -20.58
CA ILE A 413 -19.97 -11.52 -20.61
C ILE A 413 -19.22 -12.79 -21.03
N ARG A 414 -18.41 -12.77 -22.09
CA ARG A 414 -17.66 -13.95 -22.55
C ARG A 414 -16.64 -14.42 -21.51
N VAL A 415 -15.84 -13.50 -20.95
CA VAL A 415 -14.83 -13.84 -19.94
C VAL A 415 -15.49 -14.47 -18.69
N ASN A 416 -16.67 -13.99 -18.30
CA ASN A 416 -17.46 -14.54 -17.20
C ASN A 416 -18.26 -15.82 -17.56
N GLU A 417 -18.32 -16.22 -18.83
CA GLU A 417 -18.90 -17.50 -19.30
C GLU A 417 -17.84 -18.61 -19.45
N ASP A 418 -16.57 -18.23 -19.63
CA ASP A 418 -15.42 -19.15 -19.79
C ASP A 418 -14.67 -19.46 -18.45
N ALA A 419 -15.13 -18.91 -17.31
CA ALA A 419 -14.52 -19.00 -15.97
C ALA A 419 -15.25 -19.95 -14.99
#